data_AF-A0A2I4C019-F1
#
_entry.id   AF-A0A2I4C019-F1
#
_cell.length_a   1.000
_cell.length_b   1.000
_cell.length_c   1.000
_cell.angle_alpha   90.00
_cell.angle_beta   90.00
_cell.angle_gamma   90.00
#
_symmetry.space_group_name_H-M   'P 1'
#
loop_
_entity.id
_entity.type
_entity.pdbx_description
1 polymer ?
#
loop_
_entity_poly.entity_id
_entity_poly.type
_entity_poly.pdbx_seq_one_letter_code
_entity_poly.pdbx_strand_id
1 'polypeptide(L)'
;MTPMSQWRAGTVQAWLEVVMAMPMYIRTCSENVKSGRVLLGLTDEDLELGLGVSSVMHRRKLRLAIEDYRDAENGKELSKAADLDHHWVAKAWLSDIGLPQYSQAFHTHLVDGRLLSSLTRRDLERYLNITKKSHQASLLLGIELLHLLHFDKEELQARRIQCEHLNVDPLVWTSHRVVKWVRDIDLKEFADSLLHSGVHGAVLVLDHAFNTDSMATALGIPSNKHMVRRHLDEELKTLLDSARVDAKKDYEHLGLGSPLKLFRQNSLGRPPSANSRHTEDEGSLRRRAVKPPTGFSPKNRNGRDLSCHNNYGSLPREVRDHTPPRADGSPVQRYSSSEITNV
;
A
#
# COMPACT_ATOMS: atom_id res chain seq x y z
N MET A 1 2.65 -13.98 -23.41
CA MET A 1 3.43 -12.73 -23.51
C MET A 1 4.89 -13.06 -23.81
N THR A 2 5.62 -12.18 -24.49
CA THR A 2 7.07 -12.32 -24.66
C THR A 2 7.78 -12.16 -23.29
N PRO A 3 8.69 -13.06 -22.88
CA PRO A 3 9.41 -12.96 -21.61
C PRO A 3 10.22 -11.67 -21.51
N MET A 4 10.33 -11.10 -20.31
CA MET A 4 11.04 -9.83 -20.09
C MET A 4 12.52 -9.92 -20.50
N SER A 5 13.17 -11.07 -20.32
CA SER A 5 14.55 -11.33 -20.75
C SER A 5 14.78 -11.13 -22.26
N GLN A 6 13.72 -11.17 -23.06
CA GLN A 6 13.76 -10.97 -24.52
C GLN A 6 13.36 -9.55 -24.94
N TRP A 7 13.00 -8.68 -23.99
CA TRP A 7 12.58 -7.32 -24.29
C TRP A 7 13.74 -6.46 -24.80
N ARG A 8 13.47 -5.69 -25.85
CA ARG A 8 14.38 -4.64 -26.35
C ARG A 8 14.30 -3.41 -25.45
N ALA A 9 15.30 -2.52 -25.54
CA ALA A 9 15.36 -1.28 -24.78
C ALA A 9 14.04 -0.46 -24.85
N GLY A 10 13.44 -0.33 -26.04
CA GLY A 10 12.19 0.40 -26.21
C GLY A 10 11.01 -0.21 -25.43
N THR A 11 10.90 -1.54 -25.39
CA THR A 11 9.88 -2.24 -24.60
C THR A 11 10.08 -2.05 -23.10
N VAL A 12 11.34 -2.03 -22.64
CA VAL A 12 11.68 -1.73 -21.23
C VAL A 12 11.28 -0.30 -20.87
N GLN A 13 11.54 0.68 -21.74
CA GLN A 13 11.15 2.07 -21.51
C GLN A 13 9.63 2.20 -21.46
N ALA A 14 8.90 1.60 -22.40
CA ALA A 14 7.44 1.59 -22.41
C ALA A 14 6.85 0.92 -21.16
N TRP A 15 7.46 -0.16 -20.68
CA TRP A 15 7.05 -0.80 -19.42
C TRP A 15 7.26 0.12 -18.21
N LEU A 16 8.41 0.79 -18.12
CA LEU A 16 8.69 1.71 -17.02
C LEU A 16 7.74 2.93 -17.03
N GLU A 17 7.43 3.44 -18.22
CA GLU A 17 6.55 4.58 -18.42
C GLU A 17 5.07 4.24 -18.18
N VAL A 18 4.58 3.19 -18.83
CA VAL A 18 3.14 2.92 -18.93
C VAL A 18 2.69 1.94 -17.85
N VAL A 19 3.40 0.82 -17.69
CA VAL A 19 2.98 -0.24 -16.75
C VAL A 19 3.36 0.12 -15.32
N MET A 20 4.57 0.64 -15.12
CA MET A 20 5.02 1.05 -13.79
C MET A 20 4.58 2.47 -13.43
N ALA A 21 4.16 3.26 -14.41
CA ALA A 21 3.79 4.67 -14.27
C ALA A 21 4.91 5.49 -13.62
N MET A 22 6.15 5.30 -14.09
CA MET A 22 7.36 5.95 -13.57
C MET A 22 8.11 6.76 -14.65
N PRO A 23 7.47 7.76 -15.29
CA PRO A 23 8.07 8.49 -16.41
C PRO A 23 9.32 9.29 -16.02
N MET A 24 9.45 9.66 -14.74
CA MET A 24 10.59 10.42 -14.23
C MET A 24 11.94 9.69 -14.36
N TYR A 25 11.94 8.36 -14.53
CA TYR A 25 13.16 7.55 -14.65
C TYR A 25 13.46 7.11 -16.09
N ILE A 26 12.66 7.52 -17.08
CA ILE A 26 12.85 7.08 -18.48
C ILE A 26 14.19 7.50 -19.04
N ARG A 27 14.62 8.74 -18.78
CA ARG A 27 15.87 9.27 -19.34
C ARG A 27 17.08 8.44 -18.88
N THR A 28 17.25 8.28 -17.58
CA THR A 28 18.34 7.48 -17.00
C THR A 28 18.21 6.01 -17.39
N CYS A 29 16.99 5.48 -17.49
CA CYS A 29 16.74 4.13 -18.01
C CYS A 29 17.20 3.95 -19.46
N SER A 30 16.93 4.90 -20.34
CA SER A 30 17.34 4.85 -21.75
C SER A 30 18.87 4.86 -21.91
N GLU A 31 19.56 5.58 -21.04
CA GLU A 31 21.02 5.71 -21.01
C GLU A 31 21.67 4.42 -20.49
N ASN A 32 21.12 3.80 -19.44
CA ASN A 32 21.79 2.74 -18.67
C ASN A 32 21.21 1.32 -18.86
N VAL A 33 19.98 1.17 -19.35
CA VAL A 33 19.31 -0.15 -19.50
C VAL A 33 19.03 -0.44 -20.98
N LYS A 34 19.76 -1.40 -21.55
CA LYS A 34 19.73 -1.70 -22.99
C LYS A 34 18.86 -2.91 -23.39
N SER A 35 18.40 -3.69 -22.42
CA SER A 35 17.50 -4.84 -22.66
C SER A 35 16.79 -5.24 -21.38
N GLY A 36 15.73 -6.02 -21.50
CA GLY A 36 15.03 -6.56 -20.33
C GLY A 36 15.87 -7.57 -19.55
N ARG A 37 16.82 -8.28 -20.19
CA ARG A 37 17.82 -9.10 -19.49
C ARG A 37 18.69 -8.27 -18.53
N VAL A 38 19.08 -7.06 -18.95
CA VAL A 38 19.82 -6.12 -18.07
C VAL A 38 18.93 -5.64 -16.93
N LEU A 39 17.68 -5.25 -17.23
CA LEU A 39 16.71 -4.82 -16.21
C LEU A 39 16.49 -5.89 -15.13
N LEU A 40 16.28 -7.14 -15.56
CA LEU A 40 16.11 -8.28 -14.67
C LEU A 40 17.34 -8.53 -13.80
N GLY A 41 18.53 -8.06 -14.18
CA GLY A 41 19.77 -8.24 -13.43
C GLY A 41 20.09 -7.12 -12.42
N LEU A 42 19.35 -6.02 -12.40
CA LEU A 42 19.69 -4.84 -11.60
C LEU A 42 19.62 -5.11 -10.09
N THR A 43 20.66 -4.70 -9.38
CA THR A 43 20.73 -4.67 -7.92
C THR A 43 20.15 -3.36 -7.35
N ASP A 44 19.96 -3.29 -6.04
CA ASP A 44 19.53 -2.05 -5.38
C ASP A 44 20.51 -0.89 -5.63
N GLU A 45 21.81 -1.18 -5.67
CA GLU A 45 22.86 -0.21 -5.98
C GLU A 45 22.75 0.27 -7.43
N ASP A 46 22.48 -0.63 -8.39
CA ASP A 46 22.27 -0.25 -9.80
C ASP A 46 21.01 0.60 -9.98
N LEU A 47 19.94 0.34 -9.21
CA LEU A 47 18.74 1.17 -9.24
C LEU A 47 19.00 2.57 -8.67
N GLU A 48 19.78 2.66 -7.60
CA GLU A 48 20.12 3.93 -6.96
C GLU A 48 21.08 4.76 -7.81
N LEU A 49 22.22 4.19 -8.21
CA LEU A 49 23.28 4.89 -8.92
C LEU A 49 23.04 4.94 -10.44
N GLY A 50 22.59 3.83 -11.02
CA GLY A 50 22.38 3.71 -12.47
C GLY A 50 21.08 4.35 -12.95
N LEU A 51 19.97 4.17 -12.22
CA LEU A 51 18.69 4.78 -12.59
C LEU A 51 18.41 6.10 -11.86
N GLY A 52 19.22 6.47 -10.85
CA GLY A 52 19.01 7.68 -10.06
C GLY A 52 17.81 7.59 -9.12
N VAL A 53 17.39 6.39 -8.74
CA VAL A 53 16.19 6.17 -7.91
C VAL A 53 16.57 6.34 -6.43
N SER A 54 16.58 7.59 -5.96
CA SER A 54 16.94 7.93 -4.56
C SER A 54 15.87 7.54 -3.53
N SER A 55 14.59 7.49 -3.95
CA SER A 55 13.48 7.10 -3.07
C SER A 55 13.49 5.60 -2.80
N VAL A 56 13.60 5.21 -1.52
CA VAL A 56 13.56 3.80 -1.08
C VAL A 56 12.26 3.11 -1.53
N MET A 57 11.13 3.81 -1.50
CA MET A 57 9.83 3.25 -1.90
C MET A 57 9.77 3.01 -3.42
N HIS A 58 10.36 3.91 -4.21
CA HIS A 58 10.42 3.74 -5.68
C HIS A 58 11.34 2.58 -6.05
N ARG A 59 12.49 2.44 -5.38
CA ARG A 59 13.36 1.28 -5.55
C ARG A 59 12.64 -0.01 -5.19
N ARG A 60 11.95 -0.04 -4.05
CA ARG A 60 11.18 -1.21 -3.61
C ARG A 60 10.10 -1.59 -4.63
N LYS A 61 9.34 -0.62 -5.17
CA LYS A 61 8.37 -0.83 -6.24
C LYS A 61 9.00 -1.51 -7.46
N LEU A 62 10.13 -1.00 -7.94
CA LEU A 62 10.87 -1.58 -9.08
C LEU A 62 11.37 -2.99 -8.77
N ARG A 63 11.92 -3.23 -7.58
CA ARG A 63 12.44 -4.55 -7.18
C ARG A 63 11.33 -5.59 -7.11
N LEU A 64 10.20 -5.25 -6.49
CA LEU A 64 9.03 -6.14 -6.43
C LEU A 64 8.50 -6.45 -7.83
N ALA A 65 8.44 -5.46 -8.71
CA ALA A 65 8.02 -5.69 -10.09
C ALA A 65 9.02 -6.55 -10.88
N ILE A 66 10.33 -6.31 -10.75
CA ILE A 66 11.35 -7.14 -11.41
C ILE A 66 11.25 -8.59 -10.93
N GLU A 67 11.05 -8.82 -9.64
CA GLU A 67 10.91 -10.18 -9.09
C GLU A 67 9.65 -10.88 -9.57
N ASP A 68 8.52 -10.17 -9.64
CA ASP A 68 7.26 -10.67 -10.21
C ASP A 68 7.42 -11.12 -11.67
N TYR A 69 8.16 -10.34 -12.47
CA TYR A 69 8.49 -10.74 -13.85
C TYR A 69 9.48 -11.90 -13.93
N ARG A 70 10.46 -12.01 -13.02
CA ARG A 70 11.35 -13.19 -12.96
C ARG A 70 10.59 -14.46 -12.62
N ASP A 71 9.69 -14.37 -11.66
CA ASP A 71 8.79 -15.47 -11.28
C ASP A 71 7.92 -15.90 -12.47
N ALA A 72 7.43 -14.94 -13.27
CA ALA A 72 6.69 -15.23 -14.49
C ALA A 72 7.54 -15.92 -15.56
N GLU A 73 8.85 -15.62 -15.67
CA GLU A 73 9.75 -16.37 -16.57
C GLU A 73 9.95 -17.83 -16.13
N ASN A 74 9.76 -18.11 -14.84
CA ASN A 74 9.85 -19.46 -14.27
C ASN A 74 8.52 -20.23 -14.35
N GLY A 75 7.55 -19.73 -15.12
CA GLY A 75 6.26 -20.41 -15.39
C GLY A 75 5.15 -20.08 -14.40
N LYS A 76 5.34 -19.12 -13.48
CA LYS A 76 4.23 -18.56 -12.70
C LYS A 76 3.47 -17.53 -13.53
N GLU A 77 2.26 -17.20 -13.10
CA GLU A 77 1.54 -16.04 -13.63
C GLU A 77 2.02 -14.76 -12.92
N LEU A 78 1.89 -13.62 -13.59
CA LEU A 78 2.12 -12.33 -12.94
C LEU A 78 1.11 -12.14 -11.82
N SER A 79 1.57 -11.58 -10.70
CA SER A 79 0.68 -11.32 -9.57
C SER A 79 -0.45 -10.35 -9.96
N LYS A 80 -1.69 -10.67 -9.56
CA LYS A 80 -2.83 -9.74 -9.64
C LYS A 80 -2.60 -8.41 -8.92
N ALA A 81 -1.67 -8.39 -7.95
CA ALA A 81 -1.23 -7.16 -7.30
C ALA A 81 -0.58 -6.16 -8.28
N ALA A 82 -0.11 -6.61 -9.44
CA ALA A 82 0.40 -5.75 -10.51
C ALA A 82 -0.69 -4.93 -11.21
N ASP A 83 -1.96 -5.36 -11.15
CA ASP A 83 -3.10 -4.66 -11.75
C ASP A 83 -3.56 -3.45 -10.92
N LEU A 84 -3.10 -3.37 -9.67
CA LEU A 84 -3.40 -2.28 -8.75
C LEU A 84 -2.33 -1.19 -8.82
N ASP A 85 -2.43 -0.29 -9.79
CA ASP A 85 -1.48 0.82 -9.90
C ASP A 85 -1.57 1.81 -8.71
N HIS A 86 -0.56 2.66 -8.59
CA HIS A 86 -0.49 3.62 -7.48
C HIS A 86 -1.54 4.74 -7.54
N HIS A 87 -2.13 4.99 -8.71
CA HIS A 87 -3.23 5.95 -8.84
C HIS A 87 -4.51 5.36 -8.26
N TRP A 88 -4.83 4.11 -8.58
CA TRP A 88 -5.96 3.40 -8.03
C TRP A 88 -5.83 3.24 -6.51
N VAL A 89 -4.63 2.84 -6.03
CA VAL A 89 -4.37 2.75 -4.59
C VAL A 89 -4.60 4.10 -3.91
N ALA A 90 -4.02 5.17 -4.43
CA ALA A 90 -4.09 6.49 -3.80
C ALA A 90 -5.47 7.14 -3.89
N LYS A 91 -6.20 6.98 -5.01
CA LYS A 91 -7.45 7.73 -5.28
C LYS A 91 -8.72 6.93 -4.98
N ALA A 92 -8.72 5.62 -5.25
CA ALA A 92 -9.90 4.78 -5.07
C ALA A 92 -9.81 3.98 -3.77
N TRP A 93 -8.79 3.11 -3.64
CA TRP A 93 -8.72 2.18 -2.52
C TRP A 93 -8.61 2.85 -1.16
N LEU A 94 -7.79 3.91 -1.03
CA LEU A 94 -7.72 4.68 0.22
C LEU A 94 -9.06 5.33 0.59
N SER A 95 -9.84 5.77 -0.39
CA SER A 95 -11.19 6.28 -0.15
C SER A 95 -12.12 5.14 0.29
N ASP A 96 -12.03 3.98 -0.35
CA ASP A 96 -12.82 2.80 -0.02
C ASP A 96 -12.59 2.32 1.42
N ILE A 97 -11.38 2.40 1.94
CA ILE A 97 -11.08 2.01 3.34
C ILE A 97 -11.30 3.16 4.35
N GLY A 98 -11.72 4.34 3.88
CA GLY A 98 -12.01 5.49 4.74
C GLY A 98 -10.79 6.28 5.20
N LEU A 99 -9.70 6.26 4.43
CA LEU A 99 -8.45 6.98 4.71
C LEU A 99 -7.93 7.86 3.54
N PRO A 100 -8.79 8.64 2.86
CA PRO A 100 -8.37 9.44 1.70
C PRO A 100 -7.35 10.53 2.05
N GLN A 101 -7.24 10.94 3.32
CA GLN A 101 -6.25 11.91 3.78
C GLN A 101 -4.79 11.50 3.54
N TYR A 102 -4.52 10.20 3.32
CA TYR A 102 -3.18 9.70 3.01
C TYR A 102 -2.89 9.59 1.50
N SER A 103 -3.85 9.96 0.65
CA SER A 103 -3.76 9.86 -0.81
C SER A 103 -2.47 10.47 -1.37
N GLN A 104 -2.14 11.69 -0.95
CA GLN A 104 -0.95 12.38 -1.43
C GLN A 104 0.34 11.62 -1.07
N ALA A 105 0.45 11.06 0.13
CA ALA A 105 1.64 10.32 0.55
C ALA A 105 1.81 9.03 -0.27
N PHE A 106 0.73 8.25 -0.45
CA PHE A 106 0.76 7.03 -1.26
C PHE A 106 1.09 7.31 -2.73
N HIS A 107 0.52 8.39 -3.28
CA HIS A 107 0.81 8.85 -4.64
C HIS A 107 2.27 9.27 -4.80
N THR A 108 2.78 10.15 -3.91
CA THR A 108 4.17 10.63 -3.96
C THR A 108 5.18 9.48 -3.85
N HIS A 109 4.87 8.44 -3.06
CA HIS A 109 5.73 7.28 -2.87
C HIS A 109 5.44 6.11 -3.83
N LEU A 110 4.56 6.30 -4.82
CA LEU A 110 4.20 5.34 -5.88
C LEU A 110 3.74 3.97 -5.36
N VAL A 111 3.03 3.95 -4.24
CA VAL A 111 2.57 2.71 -3.58
C VAL A 111 1.54 1.99 -4.45
N ASP A 112 1.92 0.88 -5.10
CA ASP A 112 1.03 0.00 -5.86
C ASP A 112 0.66 -1.27 -5.07
N GLY A 113 -0.14 -2.16 -5.66
CA GLY A 113 -0.58 -3.40 -5.01
C GLY A 113 0.56 -4.30 -4.56
N ARG A 114 1.63 -4.41 -5.36
CA ARG A 114 2.85 -5.15 -4.96
C ARG A 114 3.51 -4.50 -3.75
N LEU A 115 3.59 -3.18 -3.70
CA LEU A 115 4.16 -2.51 -2.54
C LEU A 115 3.24 -2.67 -1.32
N LEU A 116 1.92 -2.52 -1.48
CA LEU A 116 0.91 -2.77 -0.44
C LEU A 116 1.09 -4.14 0.22
N SER A 117 1.23 -5.21 -0.56
CA SER A 117 1.39 -6.59 -0.04
C SER A 117 2.60 -6.76 0.89
N SER A 118 3.58 -5.87 0.75
CA SER A 118 4.84 -5.92 1.49
C SER A 118 4.94 -4.89 2.63
N LEU A 119 3.97 -3.98 2.76
CA LEU A 119 4.02 -2.91 3.76
C LEU A 119 3.93 -3.45 5.18
N THR A 120 4.81 -2.95 6.04
CA THR A 120 4.77 -3.20 7.48
C THR A 120 4.26 -1.97 8.23
N ARG A 121 3.85 -2.14 9.50
CA ARG A 121 3.54 -1.01 10.40
C ARG A 121 4.68 0.01 10.46
N ARG A 122 5.93 -0.44 10.47
CA ARG A 122 7.11 0.43 10.49
C ARG A 122 7.22 1.25 9.20
N ASP A 123 6.86 0.66 8.06
CA ASP A 123 6.90 1.36 6.78
C ASP A 123 5.83 2.45 6.70
N LEU A 124 4.61 2.17 7.20
CA LEU A 124 3.53 3.15 7.29
C LEU A 124 3.95 4.39 8.10
N GLU A 125 4.63 4.18 9.22
CA GLU A 125 5.12 5.27 10.06
C GLU A 125 6.31 6.00 9.42
N ARG A 126 7.34 5.25 9.01
CA ARG A 126 8.61 5.82 8.57
C ARG A 126 8.53 6.52 7.22
N TYR A 127 7.79 5.95 6.26
CA TYR A 127 7.80 6.43 4.87
C TYR A 127 6.50 7.17 4.51
N LEU A 128 5.37 6.82 5.11
CA LEU A 128 4.07 7.42 4.79
C LEU A 128 3.57 8.39 5.88
N ASN A 129 4.34 8.55 6.96
CA ASN A 129 4.05 9.44 8.10
C ASN A 129 2.68 9.15 8.77
N ILE A 130 2.29 7.87 8.82
CA ILE A 130 1.04 7.42 9.43
C ILE A 130 1.33 6.97 10.85
N THR A 131 1.15 7.86 11.82
CA THR A 131 1.47 7.63 13.23
C THR A 131 0.27 7.16 14.06
N LYS A 132 -0.96 7.44 13.60
CA LYS A 132 -2.19 7.02 14.29
C LYS A 132 -2.32 5.49 14.26
N LYS A 133 -2.27 4.85 15.44
CA LYS A 133 -2.32 3.38 15.57
C LYS A 133 -3.57 2.74 14.96
N SER A 134 -4.73 3.38 15.10
CA SER A 134 -5.99 2.92 14.49
C SER A 134 -5.94 2.95 12.97
N HIS A 135 -5.36 4.00 12.38
CA HIS A 135 -5.21 4.11 10.92
C HIS A 135 -4.19 3.09 10.39
N GLN A 136 -3.10 2.85 11.12
CA GLN A 136 -2.16 1.78 10.79
C GLN A 136 -2.83 0.39 10.80
N ALA A 137 -3.66 0.11 11.82
CA ALA A 137 -4.40 -1.14 11.90
C ALA A 137 -5.40 -1.28 10.74
N SER A 138 -6.19 -0.23 10.48
CA SER A 138 -7.12 -0.15 9.36
C SER A 138 -6.44 -0.45 8.02
N LEU A 139 -5.31 0.19 7.71
CA LEU A 139 -4.56 -0.07 6.48
C LEU A 139 -4.12 -1.53 6.36
N LEU A 140 -3.57 -2.10 7.44
CA LEU A 140 -3.08 -3.48 7.42
C LEU A 140 -4.22 -4.49 7.25
N LEU A 141 -5.38 -4.25 7.85
CA LEU A 141 -6.58 -5.09 7.68
C LEU A 141 -7.18 -4.95 6.28
N GLY A 142 -7.14 -3.73 5.70
CA GLY A 142 -7.49 -3.53 4.30
C GLY A 142 -6.56 -4.27 3.33
N ILE A 143 -5.26 -4.34 3.64
CA ILE A 143 -4.27 -5.13 2.88
C ILE A 143 -4.51 -6.64 3.10
N GLU A 144 -4.88 -7.06 4.30
CA GLU A 144 -5.25 -8.45 4.60
C GLU A 144 -6.47 -8.89 3.80
N LEU A 145 -7.49 -8.04 3.66
CA LEU A 145 -8.61 -8.29 2.75
C LEU A 145 -8.13 -8.50 1.30
N LEU A 146 -7.21 -7.66 0.81
CA LEU A 146 -6.64 -7.86 -0.52
C LEU A 146 -5.90 -9.20 -0.61
N HIS A 147 -5.16 -9.62 0.42
CA HIS A 147 -4.52 -10.94 0.45
C HIS A 147 -5.55 -12.08 0.40
N LEU A 148 -6.66 -11.99 1.13
CA LEU A 148 -7.73 -12.99 1.13
C LEU A 148 -8.38 -13.15 -0.24
N LEU A 149 -8.43 -12.07 -1.02
CA LEU A 149 -8.92 -12.06 -2.40
C LEU A 149 -7.80 -12.23 -3.44
N HIS A 150 -6.59 -12.62 -3.02
CA HIS A 150 -5.44 -12.79 -3.90
C HIS A 150 -5.10 -11.55 -4.75
N PHE A 151 -5.41 -10.36 -4.25
CA PHE A 151 -5.35 -9.07 -4.95
C PHE A 151 -6.19 -9.00 -6.22
N ASP A 152 -7.18 -9.88 -6.37
CA ASP A 152 -8.11 -9.85 -7.48
C ASP A 152 -9.07 -8.66 -7.33
N LYS A 153 -8.81 -7.64 -8.14
CA LYS A 153 -9.57 -6.39 -8.18
C LYS A 153 -11.00 -6.61 -8.65
N GLU A 154 -11.19 -7.49 -9.62
CA GLU A 154 -12.50 -7.73 -10.24
C GLU A 154 -13.40 -8.46 -9.26
N GLU A 155 -12.86 -9.47 -8.56
CA GLU A 155 -13.57 -10.17 -7.49
C GLU A 155 -13.97 -9.24 -6.34
N LEU A 156 -13.06 -8.38 -5.86
CA LEU A 156 -13.36 -7.38 -4.83
C LEU A 156 -14.50 -6.45 -5.27
N GLN A 157 -14.48 -5.99 -6.53
CA GLN A 157 -15.51 -5.11 -7.08
C GLN A 157 -16.85 -5.85 -7.23
N ALA A 158 -16.84 -7.08 -7.73
CA ALA A 158 -18.05 -7.89 -7.90
C ALA A 158 -18.76 -8.12 -6.56
N ARG A 159 -18.04 -8.52 -5.51
CA ARG A 159 -18.60 -8.68 -4.15
C ARG A 159 -19.15 -7.38 -3.59
N ARG A 160 -18.45 -6.26 -3.79
CA ARG A 160 -18.91 -4.92 -3.35
C ARG A 160 -20.22 -4.50 -4.02
N ILE A 161 -20.38 -4.77 -5.32
CA ILE A 161 -21.61 -4.48 -6.05
C ILE A 161 -22.78 -5.29 -5.48
N GLN A 162 -22.56 -6.57 -5.17
CA GLN A 162 -23.61 -7.45 -4.61
C GLN A 162 -24.13 -6.97 -3.25
N CYS A 163 -23.28 -6.34 -2.43
CA CYS A 163 -23.66 -5.84 -1.10
C CYS A 163 -24.06 -4.35 -1.07
N GLU A 164 -24.12 -3.64 -2.20
CA GLU A 164 -24.33 -2.18 -2.23
C GLU A 164 -25.61 -1.74 -1.51
N HIS A 165 -26.67 -2.54 -1.61
CA HIS A 165 -27.99 -2.28 -1.02
C HIS A 165 -28.45 -3.34 -0.02
N LEU A 166 -27.62 -4.33 0.28
CA LEU A 166 -27.96 -5.47 1.12
C LEU A 166 -26.98 -5.61 2.28
N ASN A 167 -27.48 -6.01 3.46
CA ASN A 167 -26.65 -6.20 4.66
C ASN A 167 -25.96 -7.59 4.66
N VAL A 168 -25.28 -7.91 3.57
CA VAL A 168 -24.57 -9.17 3.33
C VAL A 168 -23.08 -8.90 3.08
N ASP A 169 -22.25 -9.92 3.31
CA ASP A 169 -20.80 -9.85 3.10
C ASP A 169 -20.13 -8.56 3.64
N PRO A 170 -20.23 -8.27 4.95
CA PRO A 170 -19.65 -7.07 5.53
C PRO A 170 -18.13 -7.02 5.41
N LEU A 171 -17.46 -8.13 5.07
CA LEU A 171 -16.01 -8.18 4.91
C LEU A 171 -15.52 -7.21 3.83
N VAL A 172 -16.21 -7.13 2.68
CA VAL A 172 -15.79 -6.30 1.54
C VAL A 172 -16.30 -4.86 1.60
N TRP A 173 -17.08 -4.51 2.62
CA TRP A 173 -17.72 -3.21 2.70
C TRP A 173 -16.71 -2.07 2.69
N THR A 174 -16.96 -1.08 1.83
CA THR A 174 -16.24 0.18 1.87
C THR A 174 -16.67 0.98 3.12
N SER A 175 -15.85 1.95 3.52
CA SER A 175 -16.20 2.93 4.56
C SER A 175 -17.50 3.65 4.21
N HIS A 176 -17.72 3.96 2.93
CA HIS A 176 -19.00 4.52 2.46
C HIS A 176 -20.18 3.58 2.71
N ARG A 177 -20.02 2.28 2.44
CA ARG A 177 -21.05 1.27 2.70
C ARG A 177 -21.36 1.13 4.19
N VAL A 178 -20.35 1.23 5.06
CA VAL A 178 -20.52 1.27 6.53
C VAL A 178 -21.29 2.53 6.95
N VAL A 179 -20.94 3.71 6.42
CA VAL A 179 -21.66 4.97 6.67
C VAL A 179 -23.13 4.84 6.27
N LYS A 180 -23.42 4.24 5.11
CA LYS A 180 -24.79 3.96 4.67
C LYS A 180 -25.54 3.07 5.65
N TRP A 181 -24.93 1.96 6.08
CA TRP A 181 -25.53 1.07 7.09
C TRP A 181 -25.85 1.81 8.40
N VAL A 182 -24.94 2.65 8.90
CA VAL A 182 -25.18 3.46 10.11
C VAL A 182 -26.39 4.39 9.94
N ARG A 183 -26.60 4.95 8.74
CA ARG A 183 -27.79 5.77 8.45
C ARG A 183 -29.06 4.91 8.40
N ASP A 184 -28.97 3.71 7.84
CA ASP A 184 -30.10 2.78 7.70
C ASP A 184 -30.59 2.23 9.06
N ILE A 185 -29.72 2.16 10.07
CA ILE A 185 -30.07 1.78 11.45
C ILE A 185 -30.45 2.98 12.34
N ASP A 186 -30.91 4.08 11.75
CA ASP A 186 -31.35 5.30 12.44
C ASP A 186 -30.27 6.06 13.23
N LEU A 187 -28.98 5.86 12.93
CA LEU A 187 -27.86 6.58 13.57
C LEU A 187 -27.25 7.66 12.66
N LYS A 188 -28.06 8.24 11.76
CA LYS A 188 -27.61 9.21 10.75
C LYS A 188 -26.90 10.45 11.31
N GLU A 189 -27.23 10.88 12.53
CA GLU A 189 -26.60 12.05 13.18
C GLU A 189 -25.12 11.81 13.54
N PHE A 190 -24.69 10.55 13.60
CA PHE A 190 -23.31 10.15 13.91
C PHE A 190 -22.52 9.67 12.70
N ALA A 191 -23.19 9.39 11.58
CA ALA A 191 -22.61 8.65 10.46
C ALA A 191 -21.40 9.35 9.82
N ASP A 192 -21.45 10.68 9.74
CA ASP A 192 -20.39 11.48 9.12
C ASP A 192 -19.09 11.49 9.94
N SER A 193 -19.14 11.13 11.23
CA SER A 193 -17.95 10.94 12.08
C SER A 193 -17.03 9.82 11.57
N LEU A 194 -17.56 8.87 10.79
CA LEU A 194 -16.75 7.80 10.20
C LEU A 194 -15.93 8.26 9.00
N LEU A 195 -16.23 9.43 8.42
CA LEU A 195 -15.41 9.98 7.35
C LEU A 195 -13.97 10.19 7.86
N HIS A 196 -13.00 9.64 7.14
CA HIS A 196 -11.57 9.69 7.50
C HIS A 196 -11.17 8.87 8.75
N SER A 197 -12.07 8.08 9.31
CA SER A 197 -11.82 7.26 10.51
C SER A 197 -11.02 5.99 10.24
N GLY A 198 -11.04 5.50 9.00
CA GLY A 198 -10.53 4.19 8.62
C GLY A 198 -11.44 3.00 8.97
N VAL A 199 -12.67 3.23 9.43
CA VAL A 199 -13.64 2.16 9.65
C VAL A 199 -14.21 1.70 8.30
N HIS A 200 -14.02 0.42 8.00
CA HIS A 200 -14.50 -0.29 6.80
C HIS A 200 -14.71 -1.77 7.13
N GLY A 201 -15.23 -2.55 6.19
CA GLY A 201 -15.63 -3.95 6.37
C GLY A 201 -14.59 -4.87 6.98
N ALA A 202 -13.35 -4.82 6.47
CA ALA A 202 -12.26 -5.63 7.00
C ALA A 202 -11.94 -5.30 8.47
N VAL A 203 -12.08 -4.04 8.91
CA VAL A 203 -11.96 -3.68 10.32
C VAL A 203 -13.10 -4.30 11.15
N LEU A 204 -14.33 -4.28 10.63
CA LEU A 204 -15.48 -4.84 11.33
C LEU A 204 -15.38 -6.37 11.51
N VAL A 205 -14.80 -7.06 10.53
CA VAL A 205 -14.85 -8.53 10.46
C VAL A 205 -13.54 -9.21 10.89
N LEU A 206 -12.38 -8.64 10.53
CA LEU A 206 -11.07 -9.27 10.76
C LEU A 206 -10.40 -8.84 12.08
N ASP A 207 -10.74 -7.68 12.64
CA ASP A 207 -10.17 -7.23 13.91
C ASP A 207 -10.92 -7.80 15.11
N HIS A 208 -10.31 -8.79 15.79
CA HIS A 208 -10.88 -9.39 16.99
C HIS A 208 -11.01 -8.44 18.19
N ALA A 209 -10.27 -7.33 18.21
CA ALA A 209 -10.39 -6.33 19.24
C ALA A 209 -11.49 -5.30 18.93
N PHE A 210 -12.00 -5.26 17.69
CA PHE A 210 -13.04 -4.34 17.29
C PHE A 210 -14.39 -4.77 17.86
N ASN A 211 -15.07 -3.84 18.53
CA ASN A 211 -16.31 -4.08 19.26
C ASN A 211 -17.21 -2.83 19.25
N THR A 212 -18.39 -2.94 19.86
CA THR A 212 -19.37 -1.85 19.95
C THR A 212 -18.78 -0.58 20.55
N ASP A 213 -17.90 -0.68 21.55
CA ASP A 213 -17.25 0.50 22.14
C ASP A 213 -16.28 1.18 21.17
N SER A 214 -15.57 0.40 20.37
CA SER A 214 -14.68 0.90 19.31
C SER A 214 -15.49 1.63 18.23
N MET A 215 -16.60 1.03 17.78
CA MET A 215 -17.51 1.64 16.81
C MET A 215 -18.17 2.90 17.37
N ALA A 216 -18.69 2.87 18.59
CA ALA A 216 -19.28 4.02 19.26
C ALA A 216 -18.28 5.18 19.41
N THR A 217 -17.01 4.86 19.69
CA THR A 217 -15.93 5.85 19.75
C THR A 217 -15.67 6.47 18.37
N ALA A 218 -15.62 5.66 17.31
CA ALA A 218 -15.45 6.16 15.94
C ALA A 218 -16.64 7.03 15.48
N LEU A 219 -17.86 6.70 15.91
CA LEU A 219 -19.07 7.47 15.65
C LEU A 219 -19.18 8.75 16.50
N GLY A 220 -18.35 8.90 17.54
CA GLY A 220 -18.44 10.00 18.48
C GLY A 220 -19.64 9.92 19.43
N ILE A 221 -20.19 8.72 19.66
CA ILE A 221 -21.32 8.49 20.57
C ILE A 221 -20.79 8.48 22.02
N PRO A 222 -21.21 9.43 22.88
CA PRO A 222 -20.74 9.49 24.27
C PRO A 222 -21.14 8.26 25.09
N SER A 223 -20.39 7.96 26.16
CA SER A 223 -20.64 6.80 27.03
C SER A 223 -21.97 6.86 27.80
N ASN A 224 -22.50 8.05 28.03
CA ASN A 224 -23.77 8.27 28.72
C ASN A 224 -25.01 8.07 27.81
N LYS A 225 -24.86 7.98 26.48
CA LYS A 225 -25.96 7.67 25.54
C LYS A 225 -26.25 6.16 25.51
N HIS A 226 -26.63 5.59 26.65
CA HIS A 226 -26.78 4.13 26.84
C HIS A 226 -27.76 3.49 25.86
N MET A 227 -28.90 4.13 25.58
CA MET A 227 -29.90 3.58 24.64
C MET A 227 -29.35 3.50 23.21
N VAL A 228 -28.63 4.54 22.76
CA VAL A 228 -28.01 4.59 21.43
C VAL A 228 -26.91 3.54 21.31
N ARG A 229 -26.07 3.39 22.35
CA ARG A 229 -25.01 2.37 22.37
C ARG A 229 -25.58 0.95 22.40
N ARG A 230 -26.68 0.71 23.11
CA ARG A 230 -27.38 -0.57 23.12
C ARG A 230 -27.97 -0.90 21.75
N HIS A 231 -28.62 0.07 21.11
CA HIS A 231 -29.13 -0.07 19.74
C HIS A 231 -28.00 -0.44 18.76
N LEU A 232 -26.88 0.30 18.80
CA LEU A 232 -25.70 -0.02 18.00
C LEU A 232 -25.16 -1.43 18.25
N ASP A 233 -25.15 -1.90 19.50
CA ASP A 233 -24.70 -3.24 19.87
C ASP A 233 -25.57 -4.34 19.23
N GLU A 234 -26.89 -4.18 19.31
CA GLU A 234 -27.87 -5.13 18.77
C GLU A 234 -27.77 -5.20 17.23
N GLU A 235 -27.65 -4.05 16.56
CA GLU A 235 -27.49 -3.95 15.11
C GLU A 235 -26.13 -4.50 14.63
N LEU A 236 -25.04 -4.17 15.33
CA LEU A 236 -23.70 -4.66 14.98
C LEU A 236 -23.60 -6.18 15.12
N LYS A 237 -24.19 -6.76 16.18
CA LYS A 237 -24.25 -8.22 16.34
C LYS A 237 -25.04 -8.87 15.20
N THR A 238 -26.19 -8.31 14.86
CA THR A 238 -27.02 -8.79 13.74
C THR A 238 -26.24 -8.79 12.42
N LEU A 239 -25.47 -7.71 12.16
CA LEU A 239 -24.63 -7.61 10.96
C LEU A 239 -23.48 -8.63 10.96
N LEU A 240 -22.81 -8.85 12.09
CA LEU A 240 -21.66 -9.75 12.16
C LEU A 240 -22.07 -11.23 12.19
N ASP A 241 -23.26 -11.54 12.71
CA ASP A 241 -23.79 -12.89 12.67
C ASP A 241 -24.19 -13.30 11.25
N SER A 242 -24.67 -12.38 10.41
CA SER A 242 -24.87 -12.68 8.97
C SER A 242 -23.55 -12.97 8.25
N ALA A 243 -22.49 -12.23 8.57
CA ALA A 243 -21.14 -12.45 8.03
C ALA A 243 -20.60 -13.87 8.27
N ARG A 244 -20.85 -14.41 9.47
CA ARG A 244 -20.40 -15.76 9.85
C ARG A 244 -21.14 -16.86 9.12
N VAL A 245 -22.39 -16.61 8.72
CA VAL A 245 -23.19 -17.54 7.93
C VAL A 245 -22.69 -17.56 6.49
N ASP A 246 -22.35 -16.41 5.91
CA ASP A 246 -21.84 -16.32 4.53
C ASP A 246 -20.42 -16.89 4.42
N ALA A 247 -19.53 -16.59 5.37
CA ALA A 247 -18.19 -17.18 5.42
C ALA A 247 -18.26 -18.73 5.42
N LYS A 248 -19.21 -19.32 6.14
CA LYS A 248 -19.39 -20.77 6.20
C LYS A 248 -19.78 -21.38 4.85
N LYS A 249 -20.55 -20.66 4.02
CA LYS A 249 -20.92 -21.11 2.67
C LYS A 249 -19.74 -21.03 1.69
N ASP A 250 -18.91 -20.00 1.80
CA ASP A 250 -17.69 -19.86 0.99
C ASP A 250 -16.66 -20.95 1.34
N TYR A 251 -16.52 -21.30 2.63
CA TYR A 251 -15.66 -22.41 3.08
C TYR A 251 -16.15 -23.79 2.61
N GLU A 252 -17.47 -23.99 2.53
CA GLU A 252 -18.05 -25.23 1.98
C GLU A 252 -17.87 -25.32 0.44
N HIS A 253 -17.92 -24.20 -0.28
CA HIS A 253 -17.67 -24.13 -1.72
C HIS A 253 -16.19 -24.31 -2.10
N LEU A 254 -15.26 -23.91 -1.22
CA LEU A 254 -13.81 -24.05 -1.40
C LEU A 254 -13.23 -25.38 -0.93
N GLY A 255 -14.06 -26.30 -0.41
CA GLY A 255 -13.63 -27.67 -0.05
C GLY A 255 -12.63 -27.74 1.13
N LEU A 256 -12.53 -26.70 1.95
CA LEU A 256 -11.68 -26.72 3.16
C LEU A 256 -12.51 -27.12 4.38
N GLY A 257 -12.34 -28.36 4.83
CA GLY A 257 -12.96 -28.86 6.05
C GLY A 257 -12.47 -28.13 7.32
N SER A 258 -13.43 -27.68 8.13
CA SER A 258 -13.32 -27.12 9.50
C SER A 258 -12.47 -25.84 9.65
N PRO A 259 -12.83 -24.92 10.57
CA PRO A 259 -12.17 -23.62 10.66
C PRO A 259 -10.70 -23.81 11.01
N LEU A 260 -9.82 -23.26 10.16
CA LEU A 260 -8.42 -23.08 10.48
C LEU A 260 -8.36 -22.25 11.77
N LYS A 261 -7.84 -22.84 12.84
CA LYS A 261 -7.29 -22.12 13.99
C LYS A 261 -6.04 -21.37 13.54
N LEU A 262 -6.20 -20.36 12.69
CA LEU A 262 -5.13 -19.45 12.29
C LEU A 262 -4.95 -18.35 13.34
N PHE A 263 -4.83 -18.76 14.60
CA PHE A 263 -4.42 -17.90 15.70
C PHE A 263 -3.53 -18.69 16.65
N ARG A 264 -2.23 -18.70 16.35
CA ARG A 264 -1.23 -18.74 17.40
C ARG A 264 0.10 -18.17 16.93
N GLN A 265 0.63 -17.30 17.81
CA GLN A 265 2.02 -16.87 17.95
C GLN A 265 2.44 -15.61 17.17
N ASN A 266 2.27 -14.48 17.84
CA ASN A 266 3.39 -13.57 18.06
C ASN A 266 3.42 -13.14 19.54
N SER A 267 3.95 -14.04 20.37
CA SER A 267 4.47 -13.71 21.69
C SER A 267 5.87 -14.33 21.79
N LEU A 268 6.88 -13.48 21.66
CA LEU A 268 8.29 -13.79 21.90
C LEU A 268 8.48 -13.99 23.42
N GLY A 269 8.18 -15.21 23.87
CA GLY A 269 8.58 -15.74 25.17
C GLY A 269 9.87 -16.55 25.02
N ARG A 270 10.94 -16.02 25.59
CA ARG A 270 12.26 -16.65 25.78
C ARG A 270 12.15 -18.09 26.34
N PRO A 271 12.83 -19.09 25.77
CA PRO A 271 12.92 -20.40 26.44
C PRO A 271 14.03 -20.39 27.50
N PRO A 272 13.86 -21.10 28.63
CA PRO A 272 14.91 -21.29 29.62
C PRO A 272 15.86 -22.44 29.21
N SER A 273 17.11 -22.30 29.63
CA SER A 273 18.16 -23.31 29.53
C SER A 273 17.77 -24.63 30.19
N ALA A 274 18.11 -25.74 29.54
CA ALA A 274 18.26 -27.04 30.19
C ALA A 274 19.55 -27.71 29.70
N ASN A 275 20.44 -27.97 30.67
CA ASN A 275 21.63 -28.79 30.54
C ASN A 275 21.25 -30.24 30.22
N SER A 276 21.93 -30.85 29.25
CA SER A 276 22.30 -32.27 29.31
C SER A 276 23.49 -32.53 28.39
N ARG A 277 24.47 -33.27 28.92
CA ARG A 277 25.78 -33.60 28.33
C ARG A 277 25.70 -34.96 27.63
N HIS A 278 26.52 -35.16 26.59
CA HIS A 278 27.27 -36.38 26.20
C HIS A 278 27.69 -36.23 24.71
N THR A 279 28.95 -35.86 24.40
CA THR A 279 30.18 -36.67 24.14
C THR A 279 30.26 -37.34 22.76
N GLU A 280 31.18 -36.78 21.94
CA GLU A 280 32.04 -37.37 20.88
C GLU A 280 31.34 -37.89 19.61
N ASP A 281 31.82 -37.72 18.37
CA ASP A 281 33.19 -37.72 17.85
C ASP A 281 33.29 -37.10 16.42
N GLU A 282 34.53 -36.72 16.06
CA GLU A 282 35.19 -36.36 14.79
C GLU A 282 34.45 -36.06 13.46
N GLY A 283 34.99 -35.07 12.72
CA GLY A 283 34.71 -34.91 11.28
C GLY A 283 35.16 -33.58 10.66
N SER A 284 36.47 -33.40 10.52
CA SER A 284 37.14 -32.30 9.80
C SER A 284 36.57 -32.06 8.39
N LEU A 285 36.47 -30.79 7.95
CA LEU A 285 36.92 -30.30 6.62
C LEU A 285 36.63 -28.80 6.46
N ARG A 286 37.70 -28.00 6.57
CA ARG A 286 37.73 -26.60 6.16
C ARG A 286 37.44 -26.47 4.65
N ARG A 287 36.52 -25.59 4.26
CA ARG A 287 36.46 -25.08 2.87
C ARG A 287 37.03 -23.67 2.79
N ARG A 288 38.05 -23.58 1.93
CA ARG A 288 38.77 -22.40 1.45
C ARG A 288 37.81 -21.32 0.93
N ALA A 289 38.08 -20.07 1.31
CA ALA A 289 37.62 -18.89 0.61
C ALA A 289 38.33 -18.78 -0.76
N VAL A 290 37.56 -18.62 -1.83
CA VAL A 290 38.05 -18.33 -3.19
C VAL A 290 38.11 -16.80 -3.36
N LYS A 291 39.27 -16.29 -3.78
CA LYS A 291 39.50 -14.88 -4.11
C LYS A 291 38.82 -14.52 -5.45
N PRO A 292 38.23 -13.32 -5.60
CA PRO A 292 37.93 -12.76 -6.91
C PRO A 292 39.18 -12.13 -7.57
N PRO A 293 39.23 -12.01 -8.90
CA PRO A 293 40.40 -11.49 -9.61
C PRO A 293 40.50 -9.97 -9.48
N THR A 294 41.73 -9.52 -9.29
CA THR A 294 42.19 -8.13 -9.27
C THR A 294 42.18 -7.50 -10.66
N GLY A 295 41.70 -6.26 -10.73
CA GLY A 295 41.99 -5.37 -11.84
C GLY A 295 41.33 -4.01 -11.69
N PHE A 296 41.89 -3.13 -10.85
CA PHE A 296 41.85 -1.66 -11.01
C PHE A 296 42.87 -1.05 -10.04
N SER A 297 43.95 -0.45 -10.57
CA SER A 297 44.91 0.34 -9.80
C SER A 297 44.39 1.77 -9.61
N PRO A 298 44.42 2.34 -8.39
CA PRO A 298 44.35 3.78 -8.18
C PRO A 298 45.75 4.35 -7.94
N LYS A 299 46.08 5.46 -8.64
CA LYS A 299 47.26 6.27 -8.35
C LYS A 299 47.02 7.08 -7.07
N ASN A 300 47.86 6.86 -6.07
CA ASN A 300 48.05 7.73 -4.91
C ASN A 300 48.50 9.13 -5.32
N ARG A 301 47.92 10.17 -4.71
CA ARG A 301 48.65 11.39 -4.35
C ARG A 301 48.43 11.70 -2.88
N ASN A 302 49.55 11.92 -2.22
CA ASN A 302 49.75 12.12 -0.80
C ASN A 302 48.93 13.28 -0.23
N GLY A 303 48.49 13.08 1.02
CA GLY A 303 47.83 14.08 1.83
C GLY A 303 48.76 15.14 2.42
N ARG A 304 48.10 16.10 3.07
CA ARG A 304 48.56 16.79 4.27
C ARG A 304 47.33 17.35 4.97
N ASP A 305 47.15 16.91 6.21
CA ASP A 305 46.21 17.47 7.19
C ASP A 305 46.47 18.97 7.41
N LEU A 306 45.42 19.71 7.80
CA LEU A 306 45.47 20.74 8.85
C LEU A 306 44.07 21.27 9.19
N SER A 307 43.66 20.95 10.42
CA SER A 307 42.82 21.66 11.40
C SER A 307 41.64 22.54 10.96
N CYS A 308 40.49 22.17 11.50
CA CYS A 308 39.29 22.98 11.70
C CYS A 308 39.56 24.20 12.61
N HIS A 309 39.04 25.37 12.26
CA HIS A 309 38.52 26.36 13.22
C HIS A 309 37.61 27.39 12.53
N ASN A 310 36.48 27.66 13.19
CA ASN A 310 35.64 28.88 13.21
C ASN A 310 35.17 29.45 11.85
N ASN A 311 33.89 29.78 11.63
CA ASN A 311 33.16 30.78 12.40
C ASN A 311 31.69 30.81 11.96
N TYR A 312 30.80 31.07 12.92
CA TYR A 312 29.45 31.55 12.69
C TYR A 312 29.47 32.91 11.98
N GLY A 313 28.54 33.13 11.03
CA GLY A 313 28.42 34.39 10.30
C GLY A 313 27.07 34.52 9.60
N SER A 314 26.09 35.00 10.36
CA SER A 314 24.85 35.72 10.08
C SER A 314 24.37 35.98 8.63
N LEU A 315 23.06 35.81 8.46
CA LEU A 315 22.17 36.37 7.43
C LEU A 315 22.33 37.90 7.25
N PRO A 316 21.88 38.42 6.09
CA PRO A 316 20.97 39.56 6.14
C PRO A 316 19.67 39.37 5.33
N ARG A 317 18.67 40.11 5.82
CA ARG A 317 17.25 40.21 5.47
C ARG A 317 16.95 40.94 4.14
N GLU A 318 15.79 40.54 3.59
CA GLU A 318 14.70 41.32 2.96
C GLU A 318 15.00 42.42 1.92
N VAL A 319 14.42 42.25 0.72
CA VAL A 319 13.72 43.32 -0.01
C VAL A 319 12.45 42.74 -0.67
N ARG A 320 11.39 43.56 -0.63
CA ARG A 320 9.97 43.30 -0.88
C ARG A 320 9.55 43.80 -2.28
N ASP A 321 8.49 43.18 -2.81
CA ASP A 321 7.50 43.62 -3.80
C ASP A 321 7.95 44.28 -5.12
N HIS A 322 7.51 43.71 -6.27
CA HIS A 322 6.90 44.47 -7.38
C HIS A 322 6.10 43.55 -8.32
N THR A 323 4.79 43.77 -8.40
CA THR A 323 3.84 43.22 -9.38
C THR A 323 3.47 44.32 -10.39
N PRO A 324 3.31 44.04 -11.70
CA PRO A 324 2.59 44.93 -12.62
C PRO A 324 1.30 44.30 -13.20
N PRO A 325 0.41 45.13 -13.82
CA PRO A 325 -1.04 45.00 -13.67
C PRO A 325 -1.76 44.27 -14.81
N ARG A 326 -3.01 43.86 -14.51
CA ARG A 326 -4.06 43.43 -15.45
C ARG A 326 -4.65 44.64 -16.20
N ALA A 327 -4.95 44.46 -17.48
CA ALA A 327 -5.81 45.35 -18.26
C ALA A 327 -7.07 44.60 -18.73
N ASP A 328 -8.18 45.31 -18.63
CA ASP A 328 -9.57 44.94 -18.95
C ASP A 328 -9.85 44.88 -20.46
N GLY A 329 -10.90 44.15 -20.85
CA GLY A 329 -11.54 44.32 -22.17
C GLY A 329 -12.06 43.04 -22.83
N SER A 330 -13.31 42.66 -22.51
CA SER A 330 -14.10 41.70 -23.30
C SER A 330 -14.58 42.33 -24.63
N PRO A 331 -15.01 41.51 -25.61
CA PRO A 331 -16.44 41.50 -25.84
C PRO A 331 -17.07 40.11 -26.10
N VAL A 332 -18.28 40.04 -25.57
CA VAL A 332 -19.39 39.10 -25.79
C VAL A 332 -19.51 38.58 -27.22
N GLN A 333 -19.53 37.26 -27.38
CA GLN A 333 -20.13 36.60 -28.55
C GLN A 333 -21.19 35.60 -28.09
N ARG A 334 -22.45 35.97 -28.33
CA ARG A 334 -23.63 35.10 -28.19
C ARG A 334 -23.50 33.95 -29.20
N TYR A 335 -23.68 32.72 -28.76
CA TYR A 335 -24.12 31.63 -29.62
C TYR A 335 -25.43 31.06 -29.08
N SER A 336 -26.42 31.04 -29.98
CA SER A 336 -27.79 30.63 -29.74
C SER A 336 -27.90 29.16 -29.37
N SER A 337 -28.74 28.90 -28.38
CA SER A 337 -29.34 27.60 -28.10
C SER A 337 -30.07 27.09 -29.34
N SER A 338 -29.77 25.87 -29.77
CA SER A 338 -30.61 25.11 -30.71
C SER A 338 -31.25 23.97 -29.93
N GLU A 339 -32.58 24.03 -29.85
CA GLU A 339 -33.44 22.99 -29.31
C GLU A 339 -33.33 21.73 -30.17
N ILE A 340 -33.13 20.57 -29.53
CA ILE A 340 -33.34 19.26 -30.18
C ILE A 340 -34.72 18.78 -29.72
N THR A 341 -35.65 18.76 -30.67
CA THR A 341 -36.97 18.14 -30.54
C THR A 341 -36.87 16.67 -30.94
N ASN A 342 -37.48 15.81 -30.12
CA ASN A 342 -37.70 14.39 -30.41
C ASN A 342 -38.63 14.22 -31.61
N VAL A 343 -38.24 13.34 -32.54
CA VAL A 343 -39.14 12.47 -33.33
C VAL A 343 -38.47 11.11 -33.46
#